data_AF-W8BJD7-F1
#
_entry.id   AF-W8BJD7-F1
#
_cell.length_a   1.000
_cell.length_b   1.000
_cell.length_c   1.000
_cell.angle_alpha   90.00
_cell.angle_beta   90.00
_cell.angle_gamma   90.00
#
_symmetry.space_group_name_H-M   'P 1'
#
loop_
_entity.id
_entity.type
_entity.pdbx_description
1 polymer ?
#
loop_
_entity_poly.entity_id
_entity_poly.type
_entity_poly.pdbx_seq_one_letter_code
_entity_poly.pdbx_strand_id
1 'polypeptide(L)'
;MTNQSELVKLQNGNTTHQVLIVKGLDKTKPPKPLGERKKAVLRQELMVLLGNTCVVASGMSVALPSVSLAQLTDPNDIYNLNTEESSWFASINSMACPLGGLLVGYLMDRIGRRNTMLCTNCVGIVGLLLLVTAPSHSTRDAIYIQLLVGRFLCGLMIGLSLSPIGSYSAEISLPRIRGRLIMGTSIAIACGILFMYLLGYFIRNNFKLISIISVVYQCFAFCCCLPMPESPSWLLQKGYEERARKSLKYFRGLSKNGEILALPL
;
A
#
# COMPACT_ATOMS: atom_id res chain seq x y z
N MET A 1 -17.60 -8.22 -75.76
CA MET A 1 -18.73 -8.81 -75.03
C MET A 1 -18.16 -9.81 -74.04
N THR A 2 -18.21 -9.43 -72.77
CA THR A 2 -17.49 -10.06 -71.65
C THR A 2 -17.96 -11.50 -71.47
N ASN A 3 -17.02 -12.44 -71.52
CA ASN A 3 -17.29 -13.87 -71.57
C ASN A 3 -17.90 -14.33 -70.23
N GLN A 4 -19.22 -14.53 -70.18
CA GLN A 4 -19.94 -15.01 -68.97
C GLN A 4 -19.39 -16.36 -68.45
N SER A 5 -18.65 -17.10 -69.28
CA SER A 5 -17.97 -18.35 -68.93
C SER A 5 -16.77 -18.17 -67.98
N GLU A 6 -16.12 -17.00 -67.94
CA GLU A 6 -15.05 -16.71 -66.98
C GLU A 6 -15.58 -16.29 -65.60
N LEU A 7 -16.70 -15.57 -65.56
CA LEU A 7 -17.37 -15.19 -64.30
C LEU A 7 -17.93 -16.40 -63.54
N VAL A 8 -18.40 -17.43 -64.26
CA VAL A 8 -18.86 -18.69 -63.64
C VAL A 8 -17.71 -19.51 -63.06
N LYS A 9 -16.50 -19.42 -63.64
CA LYS A 9 -15.29 -20.07 -63.10
C LYS A 9 -14.76 -19.38 -61.83
N LEU A 10 -15.00 -18.07 -61.67
CA LEU A 10 -14.67 -17.33 -60.45
C LEU A 10 -15.66 -17.58 -59.31
N GLN A 11 -16.91 -17.96 -59.60
CA GLN A 11 -17.88 -18.36 -58.56
C GLN A 11 -17.70 -19.82 -58.09
N ASN A 12 -17.21 -20.70 -58.96
CA ASN A 12 -17.07 -22.13 -58.65
C ASN A 12 -15.64 -22.58 -58.31
N GLY A 13 -14.63 -21.71 -58.49
CA GLY A 13 -13.26 -21.96 -58.03
C GLY A 13 -13.04 -21.36 -56.64
N ASN A 14 -12.76 -22.21 -55.65
CA ASN A 14 -12.34 -21.87 -54.27
C ASN A 14 -13.42 -21.72 -53.18
N THR A 15 -14.38 -22.63 -53.10
CA THR A 15 -15.06 -22.88 -51.80
C THR A 15 -14.10 -23.41 -50.72
N THR A 16 -12.97 -24.04 -51.07
CA THR A 16 -11.97 -24.51 -50.09
C THR A 16 -11.15 -23.37 -49.47
N HIS A 17 -10.71 -22.39 -50.28
CA HIS A 17 -9.91 -21.27 -49.75
C HIS A 17 -10.76 -20.20 -49.05
N GLN A 18 -11.98 -19.94 -49.50
CA GLN A 18 -12.85 -18.94 -48.87
C GLN A 18 -13.34 -19.39 -47.48
N VAL A 19 -13.62 -20.69 -47.30
CA VAL A 19 -14.00 -21.27 -46.00
C VAL A 19 -12.83 -21.26 -45.01
N LEU A 20 -11.59 -21.42 -45.48
CA LEU A 20 -10.37 -21.31 -44.66
C LEU A 20 -10.14 -19.89 -44.13
N ILE A 21 -10.42 -18.85 -44.94
CA ILE A 21 -10.29 -17.44 -44.52
C ILE A 21 -11.30 -17.10 -43.42
N VAL A 22 -12.54 -17.58 -43.54
CA VAL A 22 -13.59 -17.36 -42.52
C VAL A 22 -13.33 -18.17 -41.25
N LYS A 23 -12.85 -19.44 -41.36
CA LYS A 23 -12.40 -20.23 -40.20
C LYS A 23 -11.18 -19.64 -39.49
N GLY A 24 -10.35 -18.88 -40.20
CA GLY A 24 -9.21 -18.14 -39.62
C GLY A 24 -9.60 -16.84 -38.92
N LEU A 25 -10.85 -16.38 -39.07
CA LEU A 25 -11.38 -15.17 -38.45
C LEU A 25 -12.08 -15.43 -37.11
N ASP A 26 -12.45 -16.69 -36.82
CA ASP A 26 -12.90 -17.13 -35.49
C ASP A 26 -11.71 -17.38 -34.56
N LYS A 27 -10.72 -16.47 -34.59
CA LYS A 27 -9.68 -16.41 -33.59
C LYS A 27 -10.32 -15.90 -32.31
N THR A 28 -10.86 -16.83 -31.54
CA THR A 28 -11.00 -16.64 -30.09
C THR A 28 -9.67 -16.02 -29.61
N LYS A 29 -9.73 -14.80 -29.08
CA LYS A 29 -8.51 -14.09 -28.65
C LYS A 29 -7.74 -15.05 -27.75
N PRO A 30 -6.43 -15.29 -28.01
CA PRO A 30 -5.66 -16.23 -27.19
C PRO A 30 -5.88 -15.86 -25.72
N PRO A 31 -6.12 -16.84 -24.84
CA PRO A 31 -6.39 -16.55 -23.45
C PRO A 31 -5.24 -15.70 -22.93
N LYS A 32 -5.58 -14.56 -22.30
CA LYS A 32 -4.59 -13.62 -21.77
C LYS A 32 -3.52 -14.37 -20.97
N PRO A 33 -2.24 -13.99 -21.09
CA PRO A 33 -1.15 -14.69 -20.42
C PRO A 33 -1.38 -14.77 -18.90
N LEU A 34 -0.79 -15.78 -18.25
CA LEU A 34 -0.96 -16.02 -16.82
C LEU A 34 -0.71 -14.75 -15.99
N GLY A 35 -1.68 -14.37 -15.15
CA GLY A 35 -1.64 -13.13 -14.36
C GLY A 35 -2.34 -11.93 -15.00
N GLU A 36 -2.67 -11.94 -16.29
CA GLU A 36 -3.44 -10.87 -16.95
C GLU A 36 -4.96 -11.09 -16.93
N ARG A 37 -5.41 -12.18 -16.30
CA ARG A 37 -6.84 -12.44 -16.07
C ARG A 37 -7.39 -11.39 -15.11
N LYS A 38 -8.64 -10.94 -15.35
CA LYS A 38 -9.30 -9.89 -14.53
C LYS A 38 -9.24 -10.19 -13.02
N LYS A 39 -9.46 -11.45 -12.61
CA LYS A 39 -9.39 -11.89 -11.21
C LYS A 39 -7.99 -11.75 -10.59
N ALA A 40 -6.92 -11.96 -11.37
CA ALA A 40 -5.54 -11.86 -10.90
C ALA A 40 -5.13 -10.38 -10.70
N VAL A 41 -5.49 -9.53 -11.66
CA VAL A 41 -5.28 -8.07 -11.57
C VAL A 41 -6.03 -7.49 -10.36
N LEU A 42 -7.30 -7.87 -10.17
CA LEU A 42 -8.10 -7.40 -9.03
C LEU A 42 -7.49 -7.80 -7.68
N ARG A 43 -6.92 -9.01 -7.57
CA ARG A 43 -6.23 -9.44 -6.34
C ARG A 43 -4.97 -8.61 -6.08
N GLN A 44 -4.19 -8.30 -7.12
CA GLN A 44 -2.99 -7.47 -6.98
C GLN A 44 -3.36 -6.04 -6.56
N GLU A 45 -4.36 -5.44 -7.20
CA GLU A 45 -4.88 -4.12 -6.83
C GLU A 45 -5.41 -4.10 -5.39
N LEU A 46 -6.18 -5.11 -4.99
CA LEU A 46 -6.70 -5.23 -3.62
C LEU A 46 -5.58 -5.33 -2.58
N MET A 47 -4.54 -6.14 -2.83
CA MET A 47 -3.44 -6.31 -1.88
C MET A 47 -2.59 -5.03 -1.75
N VAL A 48 -2.35 -4.32 -2.86
CA VAL A 48 -1.68 -3.02 -2.80
C VAL A 48 -2.55 -2.00 -2.08
N LEU A 49 -3.88 -2.01 -2.30
CA LEU A 49 -4.80 -1.12 -1.59
C LEU A 49 -4.78 -1.36 -0.07
N LEU A 50 -4.82 -2.63 0.35
CA LEU A 50 -4.69 -2.99 1.76
C LEU A 50 -3.36 -2.54 2.34
N GLY A 51 -2.26 -2.73 1.61
CA GLY A 51 -0.95 -2.26 2.05
C GLY A 51 -0.83 -0.73 2.12
N ASN A 52 -1.49 -0.02 1.19
CA ASN A 52 -1.52 1.44 1.16
C ASN A 52 -2.24 2.05 2.36
N THR A 53 -3.09 1.31 3.09
CA THR A 53 -3.71 1.81 4.34
C THR A 53 -2.65 2.23 5.37
N CYS A 54 -1.50 1.55 5.42
CA CYS A 54 -0.34 1.92 6.23
C CYS A 54 0.23 3.28 5.81
N VAL A 55 0.31 3.54 4.50
CA VAL A 55 0.83 4.80 3.94
C VAL A 55 -0.11 5.96 4.21
N VAL A 56 -1.43 5.73 4.16
CA VAL A 56 -2.42 6.73 4.58
C VAL A 56 -2.18 7.12 6.04
N ALA A 57 -1.89 6.16 6.92
CA ALA A 57 -1.62 6.43 8.34
C ALA A 57 -0.34 7.26 8.54
N SER A 58 0.69 7.01 7.72
CA SER A 58 1.88 7.86 7.63
C SER A 58 1.55 9.28 7.19
N GLY A 59 0.71 9.44 6.15
CA GLY A 59 0.23 10.75 5.70
C GLY A 59 -0.52 11.51 6.79
N MET A 60 -1.37 10.81 7.56
CA MET A 60 -2.04 11.40 8.73
C MET A 60 -1.02 11.90 9.76
N SER A 61 -0.03 11.07 10.10
CA SER A 61 1.00 11.42 11.10
C SER A 61 1.90 12.60 10.69
N VAL A 62 2.10 12.81 9.39
CA VAL A 62 2.79 13.98 8.82
C VAL A 62 1.98 15.26 9.04
N ALA A 63 0.68 15.22 8.76
CA ALA A 63 -0.20 16.39 8.82
C ALA A 63 -0.67 16.75 10.24
N LEU A 64 -0.48 15.86 11.22
CA LEU A 64 -0.94 16.03 12.60
C LEU A 64 -0.54 17.39 13.24
N PRO A 65 0.72 17.87 13.17
CA PRO A 65 1.08 19.15 13.80
C PRO A 65 0.30 20.33 13.22
N SER A 66 0.04 20.33 11.91
CA SER A 66 -0.69 21.41 11.24
C SER A 66 -2.11 21.59 11.78
N VAL A 67 -2.73 20.54 12.31
CA VAL A 67 -4.08 20.61 12.90
C VAL A 67 -4.09 20.75 14.41
N SER A 68 -3.04 20.26 15.10
CA SER A 68 -3.01 20.21 16.56
C SER A 68 -2.22 21.34 17.22
N LEU A 69 -1.26 21.97 16.54
CA LEU A 69 -0.36 22.96 17.16
C LEU A 69 -1.12 24.13 17.78
N ALA A 70 -2.12 24.67 17.09
CA ALA A 70 -2.91 25.79 17.62
C ALA A 70 -3.60 25.46 18.96
N GLN A 71 -3.93 24.19 19.20
CA GLN A 71 -4.56 23.71 20.44
C GLN A 71 -3.49 23.44 21.50
N LEU A 72 -2.39 22.80 21.11
CA LEU A 72 -1.28 22.45 22.01
C LEU A 72 -0.56 23.68 22.60
N THR A 73 -0.59 24.82 21.90
CA THR A 73 0.00 26.09 22.34
C THR A 73 -0.99 26.99 23.11
N ASP A 74 -2.26 26.57 23.27
CA ASP A 74 -3.24 27.36 24.03
C ASP A 74 -2.83 27.42 25.52
N PRO A 75 -2.69 28.62 26.12
CA PRO A 75 -2.33 28.78 27.52
C PRO A 75 -3.31 28.14 28.51
N ASN A 76 -4.56 27.91 28.09
CA ASN A 76 -5.61 27.32 28.92
C ASN A 76 -5.68 25.79 28.80
N ASP A 77 -4.95 25.18 27.87
CA ASP A 77 -4.92 23.74 27.70
C ASP A 77 -3.88 23.10 28.62
N ILE A 78 -4.09 21.83 28.97
CA ILE A 78 -3.20 21.04 29.83
C ILE A 78 -1.80 20.86 29.25
N TYR A 79 -1.66 21.04 27.93
CA TYR A 79 -0.40 20.88 27.21
C TYR A 79 0.47 22.14 27.26
N ASN A 80 -0.13 23.32 27.07
CA ASN A 80 0.48 24.65 27.08
C ASN A 80 1.97 24.64 26.65
N LEU A 81 2.21 24.23 25.40
CA LEU A 81 3.54 24.14 24.83
C LEU A 81 4.07 25.54 24.49
N ASN A 82 5.30 25.83 24.90
CA ASN A 82 5.98 27.06 24.47
C ASN A 82 6.34 26.99 22.97
N THR A 83 6.73 28.11 22.38
CA THR A 83 7.11 28.22 20.96
C THR A 83 8.22 27.25 20.55
N GLU A 84 9.22 27.07 21.41
CA GLU A 84 10.32 26.12 21.16
C GLU A 84 9.85 24.67 21.23
N GLU A 85 9.06 24.32 22.26
CA GLU A 85 8.51 22.96 22.45
C GLU A 85 7.59 22.56 21.29
N SER A 86 6.76 23.50 20.84
CA SER A 86 5.88 23.36 19.68
C SER A 86 6.68 23.11 18.38
N SER A 87 7.80 23.82 18.22
CA SER A 87 8.71 23.65 17.08
C SER A 87 9.39 22.28 17.08
N TRP A 88 9.83 21.81 18.24
CA TRP A 88 10.39 20.47 18.41
C TRP A 88 9.35 19.37 18.14
N PHE A 89 8.13 19.53 18.67
CA PHE A 89 7.01 18.61 18.43
C PHE A 89 6.69 18.45 16.94
N ALA A 90 6.75 19.54 16.17
CA ALA A 90 6.51 19.53 14.73
C ALA A 90 7.67 18.86 13.97
N SER A 91 8.92 19.22 14.30
CA SER A 91 10.11 18.88 13.52
C SER A 91 10.73 17.51 13.82
N ILE A 92 10.57 16.97 15.04
CA ILE A 92 11.23 15.72 15.44
C ILE A 92 10.86 14.51 14.57
N ASN A 93 9.64 14.49 14.04
CA ASN A 93 9.19 13.44 13.11
C ASN A 93 10.06 13.44 11.83
N SER A 94 10.33 14.61 11.26
CA SER A 94 11.21 14.76 10.09
C SER A 94 12.64 14.31 10.38
N MET A 95 13.13 14.50 11.62
CA MET A 95 14.43 13.99 12.04
C MET A 95 14.45 12.47 12.20
N ALA A 96 13.36 11.86 12.65
CA ALA A 96 13.27 10.41 12.85
C ALA A 96 13.05 9.64 11.54
N CYS A 97 12.41 10.26 10.54
CA CYS A 97 12.07 9.60 9.27
C CYS A 97 13.29 8.96 8.54
N PRO A 98 14.44 9.65 8.36
CA PRO A 98 15.63 9.04 7.78
C PRO A 98 16.15 7.82 8.54
N LEU A 99 16.08 7.84 9.89
CA LEU A 99 16.48 6.71 10.73
C LEU A 99 15.59 5.50 10.46
N GLY A 100 14.27 5.71 10.32
CA GLY A 100 13.33 4.67 9.92
C GLY A 100 13.66 4.12 8.52
N GLY A 101 13.97 5.00 7.56
CA GLY A 101 14.36 4.62 6.21
C GLY A 101 15.65 3.79 6.15
N LEU A 102 16.63 4.05 7.01
CA LEU A 102 17.86 3.24 7.10
C LEU A 102 17.57 1.84 7.69
N LEU A 103 16.72 1.77 8.71
CA LEU A 103 16.36 0.50 9.35
C LEU A 103 15.50 -0.40 8.46
N VAL A 104 14.69 0.20 7.58
CA VAL A 104 13.70 -0.54 6.79
C VAL A 104 14.33 -1.58 5.85
N GLY A 105 15.49 -1.28 5.26
CA GLY A 105 16.18 -2.22 4.36
C GLY A 105 16.57 -3.50 5.09
N TYR A 106 17.19 -3.35 6.26
CA TYR A 106 17.56 -4.48 7.11
C TYR A 106 16.34 -5.32 7.54
N LEU A 107 15.25 -4.65 7.96
CA LEU A 107 13.99 -5.31 8.32
C LEU A 107 13.40 -6.08 7.12
N MET A 108 13.29 -5.44 5.96
CA MET A 108 12.71 -6.04 4.76
C MET A 108 13.46 -7.29 4.29
N ASP A 109 14.78 -7.32 4.45
CA ASP A 109 15.61 -8.48 4.09
C ASP A 109 15.53 -9.59 5.13
N ARG A 110 15.44 -9.25 6.42
CA ARG A 110 15.36 -10.22 7.53
C ARG A 110 13.99 -10.86 7.66
N ILE A 111 12.93 -10.06 7.79
CA ILE A 111 11.58 -10.51 8.16
C ILE A 111 10.58 -10.52 6.99
N GLY A 112 10.94 -9.94 5.85
CA GLY A 112 10.08 -9.87 4.67
C GLY A 112 9.28 -8.58 4.60
N ARG A 113 8.58 -8.37 3.49
CA ARG A 113 7.90 -7.10 3.16
C ARG A 113 6.65 -6.95 4.01
N ARG A 114 5.78 -7.98 4.05
CA ARG A 114 4.52 -7.96 4.81
C ARG A 114 4.79 -7.82 6.30
N ASN A 115 5.71 -8.61 6.86
CA ASN A 115 6.02 -8.52 8.28
C ASN A 115 6.66 -7.18 8.64
N THR A 116 7.47 -6.59 7.76
CA THR A 116 7.96 -5.22 7.97
C THR A 116 6.80 -4.23 8.06
N MET A 117 5.80 -4.32 7.18
CA MET A 117 4.61 -3.46 7.27
C MET A 117 3.84 -3.64 8.59
N LEU A 118 3.72 -4.87 9.09
CA LEU A 118 3.11 -5.14 10.40
C LEU A 118 3.92 -4.51 11.54
N CYS A 119 5.25 -4.67 11.54
CA CYS A 119 6.13 -4.04 12.51
C CYS A 119 6.02 -2.51 12.47
N THR A 120 5.99 -1.91 11.28
CA THR A 120 5.79 -0.47 11.09
C THR A 120 4.49 0.00 11.73
N ASN A 121 3.39 -0.70 11.48
CA ASN A 121 2.10 -0.39 12.10
C ASN A 121 2.17 -0.49 13.63
N CYS A 122 2.85 -1.50 14.19
CA CYS A 122 3.04 -1.59 15.64
C CYS A 122 3.78 -0.38 16.22
N VAL A 123 4.87 0.06 15.57
CA VAL A 123 5.62 1.26 15.96
C VAL A 123 4.72 2.50 15.92
N GLY A 124 3.90 2.62 14.89
CA GLY A 124 2.89 3.69 14.75
C GLY A 124 1.85 3.68 15.86
N ILE A 125 1.28 2.52 16.18
CA ILE A 125 0.28 2.37 17.26
C ILE A 125 0.89 2.80 18.59
N VAL A 126 2.10 2.34 18.92
CA VAL A 126 2.78 2.74 20.16
C VAL A 126 3.03 4.24 20.18
N GLY A 127 3.53 4.83 19.08
CA GLY A 127 3.75 6.27 18.98
C GLY A 127 2.48 7.08 19.22
N LEU A 128 1.38 6.72 18.56
CA LEU A 128 0.08 7.41 18.70
C LEU A 128 -0.57 7.16 20.06
N LEU A 129 -0.41 5.98 20.66
CA LEU A 129 -0.89 5.71 22.02
C LEU A 129 -0.20 6.58 23.06
N LEU A 130 1.10 6.86 22.89
CA LEU A 130 1.81 7.80 23.76
C LEU A 130 1.21 9.21 23.66
N LEU A 131 0.78 9.65 22.48
CA LEU A 131 0.10 10.94 22.31
C LEU A 131 -1.26 10.97 23.03
N VAL A 132 -2.04 9.89 22.95
CA VAL A 132 -3.35 9.77 23.61
C VAL A 132 -3.24 9.75 25.13
N THR A 133 -2.20 9.11 25.65
CA THR A 133 -1.99 8.90 27.09
C THR A 133 -1.22 10.04 27.76
N ALA A 134 -0.60 10.95 26.99
CA ALA A 134 0.16 12.08 27.52
C ALA A 134 -0.60 12.90 28.59
N PRO A 135 -1.91 13.23 28.45
CA PRO A 135 -2.69 13.92 29.48
C PRO A 135 -2.78 13.24 30.84
N SER A 136 -2.45 11.95 30.93
CA SER A 136 -2.59 11.18 32.16
C SER A 136 -1.49 11.48 33.18
N HIS A 137 -0.43 12.18 32.77
CA HIS A 137 0.69 12.51 33.65
C HIS A 137 0.42 13.79 34.45
N SER A 138 0.85 13.78 35.71
CA SER A 138 0.62 14.89 36.64
C SER A 138 1.57 16.08 36.46
N THR A 139 2.66 15.92 35.68
CA THR A 139 3.73 16.93 35.52
C THR A 139 3.88 17.32 34.05
N ARG A 140 3.92 18.63 33.77
CA ARG A 140 4.05 19.21 32.42
C ARG A 140 5.24 18.66 31.62
N ASP A 141 6.39 18.52 32.27
CA ASP A 141 7.62 18.05 31.61
C ASP A 141 7.49 16.58 31.16
N ALA A 142 6.78 15.76 31.93
CA ALA A 142 6.51 14.37 31.54
C ALA A 142 5.56 14.30 30.34
N ILE A 143 4.54 15.16 30.29
CA ILE A 143 3.63 15.30 29.15
C ILE A 143 4.43 15.65 27.89
N TYR A 144 5.31 16.65 27.98
CA TYR A 144 6.13 17.10 26.86
C TYR A 144 7.06 15.99 26.33
N ILE A 145 7.82 15.33 27.23
CA ILE A 145 8.73 14.25 26.83
C ILE A 145 7.96 13.12 26.15
N GLN A 146 6.80 12.74 26.67
CA GLN A 146 5.98 11.68 26.08
C GLN A 146 5.43 12.05 24.69
N LEU A 147 4.99 13.30 24.50
CA LEU A 147 4.60 13.80 23.19
C LEU A 147 5.78 13.72 22.21
N LEU A 148 6.97 14.12 22.66
CA LEU A 148 8.18 14.13 21.84
C LEU A 148 8.60 12.70 21.43
N VAL A 149 8.59 11.75 22.37
CA VAL A 149 8.87 10.33 22.11
C VAL A 149 7.83 9.73 21.18
N GLY A 150 6.53 9.99 21.41
CA GLY A 150 5.48 9.51 20.54
C GLY A 150 5.60 10.04 19.11
N ARG A 151 5.96 11.31 18.94
CA ARG A 151 6.24 11.93 17.63
C ARG A 151 7.47 11.35 16.96
N PHE A 152 8.53 11.07 17.72
CA PHE A 152 9.72 10.39 17.22
C PHE A 152 9.37 9.00 16.66
N LEU A 153 8.58 8.20 17.39
CA LEU A 153 8.10 6.89 16.91
C LEU A 153 7.21 7.01 15.67
N CYS A 154 6.32 8.00 15.61
CA CYS A 154 5.53 8.27 14.41
C CYS A 154 6.42 8.61 13.20
N GLY A 155 7.53 9.32 13.40
CA GLY A 155 8.50 9.59 12.34
C GLY A 155 9.28 8.38 11.89
N LEU A 156 9.71 7.52 12.83
CA LEU A 156 10.27 6.21 12.47
C LEU A 156 9.27 5.39 11.63
N MET A 157 8.01 5.36 12.03
CA MET A 157 6.95 4.67 11.28
C MET A 157 6.84 5.20 9.84
N ILE A 158 6.84 6.53 9.63
CA ILE A 158 6.76 7.13 8.30
C ILE A 158 7.91 6.61 7.42
N GLY A 159 9.15 6.66 7.91
CA GLY A 159 10.32 6.15 7.19
C GLY A 159 10.26 4.65 6.90
N LEU A 160 9.72 3.86 7.82
CA LEU A 160 9.57 2.41 7.70
C LEU A 160 8.40 1.98 6.79
N SER A 161 7.50 2.89 6.39
CA SER A 161 6.24 2.53 5.73
C SER A 161 6.29 2.54 4.20
N LEU A 162 7.05 3.46 3.58
CA LEU A 162 7.04 3.66 2.12
C LEU A 162 7.82 2.58 1.36
N SER A 163 8.97 2.15 1.87
CA SER A 163 9.83 1.17 1.18
C SER A 163 9.19 -0.23 1.06
N PRO A 164 8.59 -0.81 2.12
CA PRO A 164 8.02 -2.16 2.04
C PRO A 164 6.86 -2.25 1.05
N ILE A 165 5.96 -1.27 1.03
CA ILE A 165 4.82 -1.26 0.09
C ILE A 165 5.28 -1.01 -1.35
N GLY A 166 6.29 -0.17 -1.55
CA GLY A 166 6.89 0.08 -2.86
C GLY A 166 7.51 -1.19 -3.46
N SER A 167 8.35 -1.87 -2.67
CA SER A 167 8.95 -3.15 -3.07
C SER A 167 7.92 -4.26 -3.22
N TYR A 168 6.94 -4.35 -2.32
CA TYR A 168 5.86 -5.32 -2.43
C TYR A 168 5.07 -5.13 -3.72
N SER A 169 4.64 -3.90 -4.01
CA SER A 169 3.93 -3.53 -5.24
C SER A 169 4.77 -3.87 -6.49
N ALA A 170 6.08 -3.58 -6.47
CA ALA A 170 6.99 -3.91 -7.56
C ALA A 170 7.14 -5.43 -7.79
N GLU A 171 7.13 -6.23 -6.73
CA GLU A 171 7.32 -7.69 -6.78
C GLU A 171 6.05 -8.45 -7.19
N ILE A 172 4.86 -7.95 -6.84
CA ILE A 172 3.59 -8.62 -7.15
C ILE A 172 2.96 -8.16 -8.47
N SER A 173 3.34 -6.97 -8.96
CA SER A 173 2.68 -6.34 -10.11
C SER A 173 3.09 -6.95 -11.45
N LEU A 174 2.13 -6.99 -12.38
CA LEU A 174 2.46 -7.18 -13.79
C LEU A 174 3.04 -5.89 -14.38
N PRO A 175 3.98 -5.97 -15.35
CA PRO A 175 4.57 -4.80 -16.01
C PRO A 175 3.55 -3.76 -16.46
N ARG A 176 2.39 -4.21 -16.97
CA ARG A 176 1.31 -3.34 -17.46
C ARG A 176 0.62 -2.51 -16.36
N ILE A 177 0.47 -3.04 -15.14
CA ILE A 177 -0.25 -2.35 -14.05
C ILE A 177 0.67 -1.74 -13.00
N ARG A 178 1.97 -2.04 -13.07
CA ARG A 178 2.99 -1.57 -12.11
C ARG A 178 2.96 -0.06 -11.91
N GLY A 179 2.84 0.72 -13.00
CA GLY A 179 2.75 2.18 -12.91
C GLY A 179 1.54 2.65 -12.11
N ARG A 180 0.34 2.09 -12.38
CA ARG A 180 -0.90 2.43 -11.66
C ARG A 180 -0.79 2.11 -10.17
N LEU A 181 -0.18 0.98 -9.82
CA LEU A 181 -0.03 0.55 -8.42
C LEU A 181 0.96 1.44 -7.64
N ILE A 182 2.05 1.85 -8.26
CA ILE A 182 3.03 2.77 -7.66
C ILE A 182 2.40 4.16 -7.46
N MET A 183 1.67 4.68 -8.46
CA MET A 183 0.94 5.94 -8.30
C MET A 183 -0.10 5.88 -7.19
N GLY A 184 -0.74 4.72 -7.00
CA GLY A 184 -1.69 4.50 -5.89
C GLY A 184 -1.08 4.77 -4.52
N THR A 185 0.20 4.48 -4.33
CA THR A 185 0.93 4.75 -3.09
C THR A 185 1.09 6.26 -2.82
N SER A 186 1.37 7.05 -3.86
CA SER A 186 1.45 8.51 -3.76
C SER A 186 0.09 9.16 -3.52
N ILE A 187 -0.98 8.60 -4.09
CA ILE A 187 -2.35 9.04 -3.80
C ILE A 187 -2.71 8.72 -2.34
N ALA A 188 -2.30 7.56 -1.83
CA ALA A 188 -2.57 7.15 -0.46
C ALA A 188 -1.99 8.11 0.59
N ILE A 189 -0.74 8.57 0.43
CA ILE A 189 -0.16 9.55 1.36
C ILE A 189 -0.91 10.89 1.30
N ALA A 190 -1.29 11.35 0.11
CA ALA A 190 -2.08 12.58 -0.06
C ALA A 190 -3.47 12.46 0.58
N CYS A 191 -4.13 11.30 0.44
CA CYS A 191 -5.40 11.02 1.11
C CYS A 191 -5.26 11.05 2.63
N GLY A 192 -4.15 10.54 3.19
CA GLY A 192 -3.90 10.59 4.63
C GLY A 192 -3.74 12.02 5.17
N ILE A 193 -3.00 12.86 4.44
CA ILE A 193 -2.85 14.29 4.76
C ILE A 193 -4.21 15.00 4.71
N LEU A 194 -4.96 14.79 3.62
CA LEU A 194 -6.30 15.35 3.45
C LEU A 194 -7.24 14.92 4.58
N PHE A 195 -7.23 13.63 4.94
CA PHE A 195 -8.07 13.09 5.99
C PHE A 195 -7.76 13.75 7.35
N MET A 196 -6.49 14.01 7.67
CA MET A 196 -6.17 14.75 8.90
C MET A 196 -6.61 16.20 8.87
N TYR A 197 -6.48 16.90 7.74
CA TYR A 197 -7.00 18.26 7.63
C TYR A 197 -8.52 18.31 7.80
N LEU A 198 -9.25 17.34 7.25
CA LEU A 198 -10.68 17.20 7.48
C LEU A 198 -10.99 16.95 8.96
N LEU A 199 -10.25 16.04 9.62
CA LEU A 199 -10.40 15.81 11.06
C LEU A 199 -10.15 17.08 11.87
N GLY A 200 -9.09 17.84 11.56
CA GLY A 200 -8.81 19.12 12.22
C GLY A 200 -9.90 20.17 11.99
N TYR A 201 -10.55 20.17 10.81
CA TYR A 201 -11.65 21.08 10.51
C TYR A 201 -12.93 20.73 11.30
N PHE A 202 -13.30 19.46 11.35
CA PHE A 202 -14.52 18.98 12.02
C PHE A 202 -14.37 18.88 13.54
N ILE A 203 -13.20 18.46 14.03
CA ILE A 203 -12.92 18.27 15.45
C ILE A 203 -12.06 19.43 15.92
N ARG A 204 -12.73 20.48 16.38
CA ARG A 204 -12.07 21.66 16.94
C ARG A 204 -11.74 21.43 18.41
N ASN A 205 -10.56 21.88 18.83
CA ASN A 205 -10.11 21.96 20.21
C ASN A 205 -10.16 20.63 20.99
N ASN A 206 -9.90 19.51 20.31
CA ASN A 206 -9.89 18.18 20.92
C ASN A 206 -8.75 17.32 20.37
N PHE A 207 -7.52 17.67 20.71
CA PHE A 207 -6.32 16.95 20.31
C PHE A 207 -6.35 15.46 20.72
N LYS A 208 -6.86 15.16 21.91
CA LYS A 208 -7.01 13.77 22.39
C LYS A 208 -7.91 12.95 21.47
N LEU A 209 -9.03 13.52 21.01
CA LEU A 209 -9.97 12.83 20.14
C LEU A 209 -9.37 12.59 18.74
N ILE A 210 -8.67 13.58 18.19
CA ILE A 210 -7.92 13.46 16.92
C ILE A 210 -6.87 12.34 17.03
N SER A 211 -6.15 12.28 18.15
CA SER A 211 -5.15 11.24 18.41
C SER A 211 -5.77 9.85 18.55
N ILE A 212 -6.92 9.73 19.23
CA ILE A 212 -7.66 8.46 19.35
C ILE A 212 -8.12 7.96 17.98
N ILE A 213 -8.70 8.82 17.15
CA ILE A 213 -9.11 8.45 15.78
C ILE A 213 -7.90 7.98 14.97
N SER A 214 -6.75 8.64 15.12
CA SER A 214 -5.51 8.24 14.47
C SER A 214 -5.04 6.85 14.93
N VAL A 215 -5.11 6.55 16.23
CA VAL A 215 -4.83 5.19 16.76
C VAL A 215 -5.78 4.16 16.17
N VAL A 216 -7.08 4.45 16.15
CA VAL A 216 -8.10 3.54 15.58
C VAL A 216 -7.82 3.26 14.10
N TYR A 217 -7.48 4.30 13.34
CA TYR A 217 -7.09 4.14 11.93
C TYR A 217 -5.81 3.31 11.78
N GLN A 218 -4.80 3.52 12.63
CA GLN A 218 -3.57 2.72 12.60
C GLN A 218 -3.83 1.25 12.93
N CYS A 219 -4.69 0.95 13.90
CA CYS A 219 -5.13 -0.41 14.20
C CYS A 219 -5.90 -1.03 13.02
N PHE A 220 -6.74 -0.24 12.35
CA PHE A 220 -7.40 -0.68 11.11
C PHE A 220 -6.38 -1.02 10.02
N ALA A 221 -5.37 -0.17 9.80
CA ALA A 221 -4.30 -0.43 8.84
C ALA A 221 -3.50 -1.70 9.18
N PHE A 222 -3.21 -1.94 10.47
CA PHE A 222 -2.61 -3.19 10.95
C PHE A 222 -3.47 -4.41 10.56
N CYS A 223 -4.78 -4.37 10.85
CA CYS A 223 -5.72 -5.44 10.50
C CYS A 223 -5.79 -5.68 8.99
N CYS A 224 -5.76 -4.62 8.17
CA CYS A 224 -5.72 -4.73 6.71
C CYS A 224 -4.47 -5.43 6.18
N CYS A 225 -3.35 -5.36 6.89
CA CYS A 225 -2.09 -6.00 6.49
C CYS A 225 -2.03 -7.50 6.85
N LEU A 226 -2.83 -7.97 7.82
CA LEU A 226 -2.86 -9.37 8.25
C LEU A 226 -3.17 -10.38 7.12
N PRO A 227 -4.18 -10.20 6.26
CA PRO A 227 -4.51 -11.16 5.20
C PRO A 227 -3.56 -11.12 3.99
N MET A 228 -2.64 -10.15 3.92
CA MET A 228 -1.73 -10.03 2.78
C MET A 228 -0.77 -11.23 2.74
N PRO A 229 -0.59 -11.91 1.59
CA PRO A 229 0.45 -12.92 1.46
C PRO A 229 1.82 -12.25 1.34
N GLU A 230 2.87 -12.93 1.81
CA GLU A 230 4.25 -12.46 1.66
C GLU A 230 4.68 -12.46 0.18
N SER A 231 5.65 -11.60 -0.16
CA SER A 231 6.17 -11.51 -1.51
C SER A 231 6.73 -12.85 -2.01
N PRO A 232 6.33 -13.32 -3.20
CA PRO A 232 6.85 -14.56 -3.77
C PRO A 232 8.36 -14.49 -4.03
N SER A 233 8.88 -13.32 -4.42
CA SER A 233 10.30 -13.12 -4.70
C SER A 233 11.15 -13.25 -3.44
N TRP A 234 10.70 -12.68 -2.33
CA TRP A 234 11.39 -12.82 -1.04
C TRP A 234 11.35 -14.25 -0.51
N LEU A 235 10.19 -14.92 -0.62
CA LEU A 235 10.05 -16.32 -0.20
C LEU A 235 11.01 -17.23 -0.96
N LEU A 236 11.21 -16.98 -2.27
CA LEU A 236 12.16 -17.73 -3.08
C LEU A 236 13.61 -17.44 -2.65
N GLN A 237 13.95 -16.18 -2.41
CA GLN A 237 15.29 -15.78 -1.93
C GLN A 237 15.66 -16.43 -0.58
N LYS A 238 14.66 -16.69 0.28
CA LYS A 238 14.85 -17.40 1.57
C LYS A 238 14.81 -18.93 1.47
N GLY A 239 14.63 -19.50 0.27
CA GLY A 239 14.56 -20.95 0.06
C GLY A 239 13.20 -21.58 0.40
N TYR A 240 12.14 -20.79 0.63
CA TYR A 240 10.80 -21.30 0.92
C TYR A 240 9.98 -21.54 -0.36
N GLU A 241 10.44 -22.46 -1.22
CA GLU A 241 9.86 -22.70 -2.55
C GLU A 241 8.36 -23.02 -2.54
N GLU A 242 7.92 -23.90 -1.63
CA GLU A 242 6.50 -24.27 -1.51
C GLU A 242 5.60 -23.07 -1.16
N ARG A 243 6.07 -22.18 -0.28
CA ARG A 243 5.33 -20.96 0.07
C ARG A 243 5.36 -19.95 -1.07
N ALA A 244 6.51 -19.80 -1.75
CA ALA A 244 6.67 -18.95 -2.92
C ALA A 244 5.70 -19.37 -4.04
N ARG A 245 5.59 -20.69 -4.31
CA ARG A 245 4.66 -21.25 -5.30
C ARG A 245 3.20 -20.98 -4.93
N LYS A 246 2.82 -21.12 -3.66
CA LYS A 246 1.46 -20.78 -3.17
C LYS A 246 1.14 -19.29 -3.34
N SER A 247 2.06 -18.41 -2.95
CA SER A 247 1.92 -16.95 -3.12
C SER A 247 1.80 -16.57 -4.60
N LEU A 248 2.66 -17.12 -5.46
CA LEU A 248 2.62 -16.88 -6.90
C LEU A 248 1.31 -17.38 -7.53
N LYS A 249 0.83 -18.58 -7.17
CA LYS A 249 -0.47 -19.10 -7.63
C LYS A 249 -1.61 -18.17 -7.24
N TYR A 250 -1.58 -17.60 -6.02
CA TYR A 250 -2.58 -16.65 -5.54
C TYR A 250 -2.64 -15.39 -6.42
N PHE A 251 -1.49 -14.75 -6.66
CA PHE A 251 -1.38 -13.52 -7.45
C PHE A 251 -1.61 -13.71 -8.94
N ARG A 252 -1.23 -14.86 -9.51
CA ARG A 252 -1.44 -15.20 -10.93
C ARG A 252 -2.83 -15.78 -11.21
N GLY A 253 -3.59 -16.11 -10.16
CA GLY A 253 -4.93 -16.68 -10.28
C GLY A 253 -4.94 -18.13 -10.80
N LEU A 254 -3.88 -18.90 -10.49
CA LEU A 254 -3.77 -20.31 -10.84
C LEU A 254 -4.54 -21.17 -9.83
N SER A 255 -5.27 -22.18 -10.30
CA SER A 255 -5.99 -23.12 -9.44
C SER A 255 -5.02 -24.01 -8.64
N LYS A 256 -5.49 -24.57 -7.51
CA LYS A 256 -4.70 -25.45 -6.61
C LYS A 256 -4.12 -26.64 -7.38
N ASN A 257 -4.87 -27.19 -8.34
CA ASN A 257 -4.46 -28.27 -9.23
C ASN A 257 -3.57 -27.68 -10.32
N GLY A 258 -2.27 -27.86 -10.16
CA GLY A 258 -1.26 -27.36 -11.09
C GLY A 258 -1.21 -28.17 -12.37
N GLU A 259 -2.27 -28.15 -13.17
CA GLU A 259 -2.07 -28.31 -14.61
C GLU A 259 -1.47 -27.01 -15.10
N ILE A 260 -0.14 -27.03 -15.21
CA ILE A 260 0.54 -26.30 -16.27
C ILE A 260 -0.12 -26.85 -17.54
N LEU A 261 -1.13 -26.14 -18.05
CA LEU A 261 -1.73 -26.45 -19.33
C LEU A 261 -0.55 -26.50 -20.30
N ALA A 262 -0.24 -27.70 -20.78
CA ALA A 262 0.87 -27.96 -21.67
C ALA A 262 0.82 -26.91 -22.78
N LEU A 263 1.83 -26.04 -22.82
CA LEU A 263 2.14 -25.31 -24.04
C LEU A 263 2.78 -26.36 -24.96
N PRO A 264 2.20 -26.67 -26.14
CA PRO A 264 3.03 -27.22 -27.19
C PRO A 264 4.05 -26.14 -27.53
N LEU A 265 5.34 -26.49 -27.40
CA LEU A 265 6.45 -25.72 -27.93
C LEU A 265 6.26 -25.48 -29.44
#